data_AF-A0A353YWN1-F1
#
_entry.id   AF-A0A353YWN1-F1
#
_cell.length_a   1.000
_cell.length_b   1.000
_cell.length_c   1.000
_cell.angle_alpha   90.00
_cell.angle_beta   90.00
_cell.angle_gamma   90.00
#
_symmetry.space_group_name_H-M   'P 1'
#
loop_
_entity.id
_entity.type
_entity.pdbx_description
1 polymer ?
#
loop_
_entity_poly.entity_id
_entity_poly.type
_entity_poly.pdbx_seq_one_letter_code
_entity_poly.pdbx_strand_id
1 'polypeptide(L)'
;MGTLKNHVSSARRKGIYREAILLDKQGWLVLANHIPGYCTPPEIEGYIPDIYALKELSTYIMMIECQFDSNPICTTILKAYADSFNQTIFKVCTVDGAGCRLALH
;
A
#
# COMPACT_ATOMS: atom_id res chain seq x y z
N MET A 1 -26.46 -7.47 -4.17
CA MET A 1 -25.52 -6.36 -4.36
C MET A 1 -24.28 -6.42 -3.42
N GLY A 2 -23.83 -7.60 -2.97
CA GLY A 2 -22.77 -7.73 -1.93
C GLY A 2 -21.45 -8.38 -2.37
N THR A 3 -21.32 -8.83 -3.61
CA THR A 3 -20.18 -9.66 -4.05
C THR A 3 -18.96 -8.83 -4.46
N LEU A 4 -19.12 -7.79 -5.29
CA LEU A 4 -17.98 -7.01 -5.83
C LEU A 4 -17.14 -6.33 -4.75
N LYS A 5 -17.76 -5.62 -3.79
CA LYS A 5 -17.03 -4.93 -2.71
C LYS A 5 -16.22 -5.88 -1.82
N ASN A 6 -16.74 -7.09 -1.58
CA ASN A 6 -16.05 -8.10 -0.77
C ASN A 6 -14.87 -8.74 -1.53
N HIS A 7 -15.01 -8.96 -2.84
CA HIS A 7 -13.93 -9.46 -3.68
C HIS A 7 -12.78 -8.45 -3.80
N VAL A 8 -13.12 -7.18 -4.00
CA VAL A 8 -12.17 -6.06 -4.07
C VAL A 8 -11.40 -5.91 -2.76
N SER A 9 -12.08 -5.91 -1.60
CA SER A 9 -11.41 -5.81 -0.29
C SER A 9 -10.54 -7.03 0.04
N SER A 10 -10.89 -8.20 -0.48
CA SER A 10 -10.05 -9.41 -0.41
C SER A 10 -8.80 -9.28 -1.27
N ALA A 11 -8.95 -8.86 -2.54
CA ALA A 11 -7.84 -8.73 -3.49
C ALA A 11 -6.81 -7.71 -3.01
N ARG A 12 -7.29 -6.54 -2.56
CA ARG A 12 -6.45 -5.49 -1.98
C ARG A 12 -5.64 -6.01 -0.78
N ARG A 13 -6.29 -6.64 0.21
CA ARG A 13 -5.59 -7.23 1.37
C ARG A 13 -4.54 -8.28 0.98
N LYS A 14 -4.82 -9.13 -0.02
CA LYS A 14 -3.83 -10.08 -0.55
C LYS A 14 -2.64 -9.37 -1.19
N GLY A 15 -2.90 -8.30 -1.95
CA GLY A 15 -1.86 -7.44 -2.51
C GLY A 15 -0.99 -6.83 -1.41
N ILE A 16 -1.61 -6.19 -0.41
CA ILE A 16 -0.91 -5.61 0.75
C ILE A 16 -0.03 -6.67 1.44
N TYR A 17 -0.58 -7.85 1.73
CA TYR A 17 0.17 -8.92 2.38
C TYR A 17 1.39 -9.37 1.59
N ARG A 18 1.26 -9.55 0.27
CA ARG A 18 2.37 -9.97 -0.60
C ARG A 18 3.46 -8.92 -0.63
N GLU A 19 3.08 -7.66 -0.80
CA GLU A 19 4.02 -6.54 -0.84
C GLU A 19 4.74 -6.33 0.50
N ALA A 20 4.00 -6.46 1.61
CA ALA A 20 4.56 -6.38 2.95
C ALA A 20 5.62 -7.47 3.18
N ILE A 21 5.35 -8.72 2.80
CA ILE A 21 6.33 -9.81 2.90
C ILE A 21 7.55 -9.56 2.01
N LEU A 22 7.36 -9.04 0.80
CA LEU A 22 8.48 -8.77 -0.10
C LEU A 22 9.41 -7.70 0.46
N LEU A 23 8.85 -6.62 1.03
CA LEU A 23 9.63 -5.56 1.69
C LEU A 23 10.32 -6.09 2.96
N ASP A 24 9.62 -6.86 3.78
CA ASP A 24 10.17 -7.47 4.99
C ASP A 24 11.37 -8.39 4.66
N LYS A 25 11.24 -9.24 3.63
CA LYS A 25 12.35 -10.07 3.10
C LYS A 25 13.53 -9.27 2.55
N GLN A 26 13.29 -8.02 2.13
CA GLN A 26 14.33 -7.09 1.69
C GLN A 26 14.97 -6.31 2.86
N GLY A 27 14.58 -6.60 4.10
CA GLY A 27 15.11 -5.99 5.32
C GLY A 27 14.51 -4.62 5.62
N TRP A 28 13.30 -4.34 5.15
CA TRP A 28 12.55 -3.17 5.60
C TRP A 28 11.78 -3.49 6.89
N LEU A 29 11.68 -2.53 7.79
CA LEU A 29 10.73 -2.57 8.90
C LEU A 29 9.35 -2.17 8.36
N VAL A 30 8.42 -3.12 8.28
CA VAL A 30 7.14 -2.93 7.58
C VAL A 30 5.98 -2.73 8.57
N LEU A 31 5.14 -1.73 8.29
CA LEU A 31 3.80 -1.53 8.84
C LEU A 31 2.81 -1.73 7.70
N ALA A 32 1.73 -2.49 7.94
CA ALA A 32 0.76 -2.84 6.90
C ALA A 32 -0.66 -2.77 7.42
N ASN A 33 -1.50 -1.99 6.74
CA ASN A 33 -2.86 -1.73 7.17
C ASN A 33 -3.76 -2.97 6.98
N HIS A 34 -4.56 -3.29 7.99
CA HIS A 34 -5.48 -4.43 8.01
C HIS A 34 -4.85 -5.82 7.76
N ILE A 35 -3.54 -5.98 8.01
CA ILE A 35 -2.85 -7.26 7.89
C ILE A 35 -2.48 -7.81 9.27
N PRO A 36 -2.98 -8.99 9.66
CA PRO A 36 -2.59 -9.63 10.92
C PRO A 36 -1.06 -9.86 10.99
N GLY A 37 -0.47 -9.56 12.14
CA GLY A 37 0.97 -9.70 12.38
C GLY A 37 1.80 -8.46 12.03
N TYR A 38 1.20 -7.46 11.40
CA TYR A 38 1.83 -6.16 11.18
C TYR A 38 1.17 -5.08 12.04
N CYS A 39 1.95 -4.09 12.43
CA CYS A 39 1.43 -2.88 13.07
C CYS A 39 0.77 -1.98 12.02
N THR A 40 -0.24 -1.21 12.46
CA THR A 40 -0.92 -0.24 11.61
C THR A 40 0.04 0.90 11.22
N PRO A 41 0.08 1.31 9.94
CA PRO A 41 0.83 2.48 9.50
C PRO A 41 0.40 3.78 10.20
N PRO A 42 1.30 4.78 10.29
CA PRO A 42 0.91 6.11 10.76
C PRO A 42 -0.11 6.76 9.83
N GLU A 43 -1.00 7.56 10.41
CA GLU A 43 -1.87 8.44 9.64
C GLU A 43 -1.08 9.64 9.11
N ILE A 44 -1.30 9.97 7.84
CA ILE A 44 -0.65 11.06 7.12
C ILE A 44 -1.76 11.91 6.50
N GLU A 45 -1.89 13.16 6.96
CA GLU A 45 -2.88 14.12 6.43
C GLU A 45 -4.32 13.56 6.36
N GLY A 46 -4.73 12.76 7.36
CA GLY A 46 -6.05 12.13 7.41
C GLY A 46 -6.16 10.77 6.71
N TYR A 47 -5.07 10.23 6.17
CA TYR A 47 -5.06 8.96 5.43
C TYR A 47 -4.04 7.97 5.97
N ILE A 48 -4.44 6.71 6.10
CA ILE A 48 -3.54 5.62 6.47
C ILE A 48 -3.09 4.92 5.17
N PRO A 49 -1.79 4.92 4.84
CA PRO A 49 -1.29 4.21 3.67
C PRO A 49 -1.48 2.69 3.84
N ASP A 50 -1.49 1.96 2.73
CA ASP A 50 -1.61 0.50 2.81
C ASP A 50 -0.37 -0.15 3.41
N ILE A 51 0.80 0.36 3.01
CA ILE A 51 2.09 -0.05 3.56
C ILE A 51 2.91 1.20 3.85
N TYR A 52 3.53 1.20 5.02
CA TYR A 52 4.55 2.15 5.41
C TYR A 52 5.76 1.36 5.89
N ALA A 53 6.90 1.50 5.25
CA ALA A 53 8.09 0.76 5.57
C ALA A 53 9.31 1.66 5.76
N LEU A 54 10.19 1.28 6.67
CA LEU A 54 11.39 2.04 7.03
C LEU A 54 12.64 1.19 6.80
N LYS A 55 13.68 1.79 6.22
CA LYS A 55 14.99 1.15 6.10
C LYS A 55 16.07 2.21 6.15
N GLU A 56 16.92 2.14 7.16
CA GLU A 56 17.97 3.14 7.43
C GLU A 56 17.37 4.55 7.52
N LEU A 57 17.65 5.41 6.53
CA LEU A 57 17.13 6.78 6.42
C LEU A 57 15.97 6.90 5.42
N SER A 58 15.60 5.81 4.77
CA SER A 58 14.54 5.82 3.74
C SER A 58 13.20 5.42 4.31
N THR A 59 12.16 6.14 3.87
CA THR A 59 10.76 5.81 4.10
C THR A 59 10.15 5.32 2.80
N TYR A 60 9.30 4.32 2.86
CA TYR A 60 8.63 3.75 1.71
C TYR A 60 7.12 3.68 1.98
N ILE A 61 6.36 4.44 1.21
CA ILE A 61 4.90 4.51 1.30
C ILE A 61 4.34 3.84 0.05
N MET A 62 3.47 2.84 0.23
CA MET A 62 2.82 2.16 -0.87
C MET A 62 1.30 2.12 -0.71
N MET A 63 0.61 2.39 -1.82
CA MET A 63 -0.83 2.19 -1.98
C MET A 63 -1.09 1.01 -2.90
N ILE A 64 -2.02 0.14 -2.52
CA ILE A 64 -2.50 -0.98 -3.33
C ILE A 64 -3.86 -0.59 -3.92
N GLU A 65 -3.91 -0.45 -5.23
CA GLU A 65 -5.13 -0.17 -5.98
C GLU A 65 -5.63 -1.44 -6.66
N CYS A 66 -6.94 -1.65 -6.63
CA CYS A 66 -7.59 -2.65 -7.49
C CYS A 66 -8.24 -1.93 -8.66
N GLN A 67 -8.36 -2.59 -9.81
CA GLN A 67 -8.95 -2.00 -11.04
C GLN A 67 -10.33 -1.33 -10.82
N PHE A 68 -11.07 -1.75 -9.81
CA PHE A 68 -12.41 -1.25 -9.47
C PHE A 68 -12.48 -0.44 -8.17
N ASP A 69 -11.33 -0.16 -7.54
CA ASP A 69 -11.22 0.52 -6.24
C ASP A 69 -9.90 1.28 -6.16
N SER A 70 -9.90 2.43 -6.83
CA SER A 70 -8.86 3.45 -6.70
C SER A 70 -9.37 4.60 -5.86
N ASN A 71 -8.50 5.15 -5.02
CA ASN A 71 -8.78 6.35 -4.23
C ASN A 71 -7.81 7.46 -4.64
N PRO A 72 -8.10 8.20 -5.73
CA PRO A 72 -7.17 9.15 -6.31
C PRO A 72 -6.83 10.31 -5.36
N ILE A 73 -7.74 10.67 -4.44
CA ILE A 73 -7.51 11.73 -3.45
C ILE A 73 -6.44 11.28 -2.45
N CYS A 74 -6.61 10.09 -1.87
CA CYS A 74 -5.63 9.50 -0.94
C CYS A 74 -4.26 9.37 -1.61
N THR A 75 -4.23 8.81 -2.83
CA THR A 75 -2.98 8.66 -3.62
C THR A 75 -2.30 10.01 -3.86
N THR A 76 -3.06 11.06 -4.20
CA THR A 76 -2.50 12.40 -4.44
C THR A 76 -1.90 13.00 -3.18
N ILE A 77 -2.60 12.89 -2.05
CA ILE A 77 -2.16 13.48 -0.76
C ILE A 77 -0.92 12.77 -0.25
N LEU A 78 -0.92 11.44 -0.24
CA LEU A 78 0.25 10.66 0.22
C LEU A 78 1.46 10.84 -0.69
N LYS A 79 1.25 11.01 -2.00
CA LYS A 79 2.32 11.37 -2.93
C LYS A 79 2.88 12.75 -2.63
N ALA A 80 2.03 13.77 -2.45
CA ALA A 80 2.47 15.12 -2.13
C ALA A 80 3.24 15.18 -0.80
N TYR A 81 2.79 14.41 0.19
CA TYR A 81 3.55 14.21 1.43
C TYR A 81 4.93 13.62 1.14
N ALA A 82 5.01 12.50 0.41
CA ALA A 82 6.29 11.87 0.10
C ALA A 82 7.24 12.79 -0.68
N ASP A 83 6.72 13.52 -1.67
CA ASP A 83 7.48 14.47 -2.50
C ASP A 83 8.05 15.65 -1.66
N SER A 84 7.49 15.91 -0.47
CA SER A 84 8.00 16.92 0.46
C SER A 84 9.23 16.45 1.25
N PHE A 85 9.61 15.17 1.17
CA PHE A 85 10.75 14.58 1.87
C PHE A 85 11.68 13.84 0.90
N ASN A 86 12.93 14.29 0.79
CA ASN A 86 13.92 13.72 -0.14
C ASN A 86 14.22 12.22 0.02
N GLN A 87 13.88 11.62 1.17
CA GLN A 87 14.16 10.21 1.48
C GLN A 87 12.89 9.34 1.53
N THR A 88 11.75 9.87 1.07
CA THR A 88 10.48 9.15 1.05
C THR A 88 10.15 8.70 -0.37
N ILE A 89 9.97 7.40 -0.55
CA ILE A 89 9.59 6.79 -1.83
C ILE A 89 8.09 6.51 -1.78
N PHE A 90 7.33 7.06 -2.72
CA PHE A 90 5.92 6.73 -2.90
C PHE A 90 5.72 5.81 -4.11
N LYS A 91 4.96 4.72 -3.94
CA LYS A 91 4.53 3.85 -5.04
C LYS A 91 3.05 3.52 -4.98
N VAL A 92 2.46 3.38 -6.16
CA VAL A 92 1.17 2.75 -6.35
C VAL A 92 1.39 1.39 -7.01
N CYS A 93 0.79 0.36 -6.46
CA CYS A 93 0.80 -0.98 -7.04
C CYS A 93 -0.63 -1.40 -7.38
N THR A 94 -0.90 -1.59 -8.67
CA THR A 94 -2.19 -2.10 -9.13
C THR A 94 -2.19 -3.63 -9.08
N VAL A 95 -3.23 -4.22 -8.50
CA VAL A 95 -3.40 -5.68 -8.43
C VAL A 95 -4.67 -6.17 -9.12
N ASP A 96 -4.63 -7.41 -9.58
CA ASP A 96 -5.79 -8.13 -10.12
C ASP A 96 -6.74 -8.60 -9.00
N GLY A 97 -7.85 -9.25 -9.38
CA GLY A 97 -8.81 -9.82 -8.43
C GLY A 97 -8.25 -10.95 -7.52
N ALA A 98 -7.06 -11.48 -7.83
CA ALA A 98 -6.35 -12.44 -6.99
C ALA A 98 -5.34 -11.78 -6.04
N GLY A 99 -5.11 -10.47 -6.17
CA GLY A 99 -4.11 -9.72 -5.41
C GLY A 99 -2.69 -9.84 -5.98
N CYS A 100 -2.55 -10.24 -7.25
CA CYS A 100 -1.28 -10.28 -7.95
C CYS A 100 -1.02 -8.94 -8.65
N ARG A 101 0.24 -8.48 -8.67
CA ARG A 101 0.62 -7.26 -9.41
C ARG A 101 0.22 -7.40 -10.88
N LEU A 102 -0.45 -6.39 -11.41
CA LEU A 102 -0.55 -6.22 -12.86
C LEU A 102 0.81 -5.70 -13.35
N ALA A 103 1.46 -6.41 -14.27
CA ALA A 103 2.65 -5.91 -14.91
C ALA A 103 2.25 -4.64 -15.69
N LEU A 104 2.78 -3.48 -15.30
CA LEU A 104 2.75 -2.30 -16.13
C LEU A 104 3.69 -2.59 -17.31
N HIS A 105 3.11 -2.80 -18.49
CA HIS A 105 3.84 -2.82 -19.76
C HIS A 105 4.35 -1.43 -20.12
#